data_AF-A0A7S2ZAU6-F1
#
_entry.id   AF-A0A7S2ZAU6-F1
#
_cell.length_a   1.000
_cell.length_b   1.000
_cell.length_c   1.000
_cell.angle_alpha   90.00
_cell.angle_beta   90.00
_cell.angle_gamma   90.00
#
_symmetry.space_group_name_H-M   'P 1'
#
loop_
_entity.id
_entity.type
_entity.pdbx_description
1 polymer ?
#
loop_
_entity_poly.entity_id
_entity_poly.type
_entity_poly.pdbx_seq_one_letter_code
_entity_poly.pdbx_strand_id
1 'polypeptide(L)'
;GSGQPFHREAKEFLEHLTLDKEVTVELVGRDRYARVIAVVYRGWGPFRFNVNAVMLEEGLATVYWGINRQFGRHFHYFKRMERRAREAGRKIWSMPRTELPRDYKRSLLQAEAAQRKLVKAEAKEKKADERRTSKKNHRDGQTRPQKHRRRSVSKSSRQERPPRSV
;
A
#
# COMPACT_ATOMS: atom_id res chain seq x y z
N GLY A 1 -15.44 -0.01 -23.63
CA GLY A 1 -14.49 0.39 -22.58
C GLY A 1 -13.14 0.62 -23.21
N SER A 2 -12.81 1.87 -23.49
CA SER A 2 -11.56 2.31 -24.12
C SER A 2 -10.56 2.68 -23.03
N GLY A 3 -9.54 1.87 -22.77
CA GLY A 3 -8.52 2.28 -21.81
C GLY A 3 -7.44 1.25 -21.47
N GLN A 4 -7.69 -0.05 -21.64
CA GLN A 4 -6.65 -1.06 -21.45
C GLN A 4 -5.99 -1.41 -22.78
N PRO A 5 -4.65 -1.37 -22.89
CA PRO A 5 -3.98 -1.73 -24.12
C PRO A 5 -4.31 -3.16 -24.55
N PHE A 6 -4.44 -3.38 -25.88
CA PHE A 6 -4.79 -4.67 -26.50
C PHE A 6 -6.16 -5.25 -26.14
N HIS A 7 -7.06 -4.49 -25.53
CA HIS A 7 -8.37 -5.01 -25.13
C HIS A 7 -9.21 -5.49 -26.32
N ARG A 8 -9.09 -4.84 -27.49
CA ARG A 8 -9.88 -5.16 -28.68
C ARG A 8 -9.32 -6.42 -29.33
N GLU A 9 -8.00 -6.47 -29.51
CA GLU A 9 -7.28 -7.61 -30.06
C GLU A 9 -7.48 -8.86 -29.20
N ALA A 10 -7.45 -8.73 -27.87
CA ALA A 10 -7.72 -9.84 -26.95
C ALA A 10 -9.15 -10.37 -27.12
N LYS A 11 -10.13 -9.47 -27.26
CA LYS A 11 -11.53 -9.85 -27.49
C LYS A 11 -11.67 -10.57 -28.84
N GLU A 12 -11.23 -9.95 -29.92
CA GLU A 12 -11.33 -10.51 -31.28
C GLU A 12 -10.62 -11.87 -31.39
N PHE A 13 -9.46 -12.01 -30.76
CA PHE A 13 -8.73 -13.27 -30.76
C PHE A 13 -9.45 -14.37 -29.97
N LEU A 14 -10.01 -14.03 -28.79
CA LEU A 14 -10.81 -14.98 -28.02
C LEU A 14 -12.07 -15.40 -28.77
N GLU A 15 -12.79 -14.45 -29.37
CA GLU A 15 -13.96 -14.72 -30.22
C GLU A 15 -13.56 -15.64 -31.38
N HIS A 16 -12.45 -15.34 -32.06
CA HIS A 16 -11.92 -16.24 -33.08
C HIS A 16 -11.61 -17.64 -32.53
N LEU A 17 -11.21 -17.79 -31.26
CA LEU A 17 -10.93 -19.10 -30.68
C LEU A 17 -12.21 -19.87 -30.29
N THR A 18 -13.28 -19.20 -29.84
CA THR A 18 -14.40 -19.86 -29.15
C THR A 18 -15.78 -19.66 -29.76
N LEU A 19 -16.02 -18.56 -30.49
CA LEU A 19 -17.35 -18.24 -31.02
C LEU A 19 -17.68 -19.20 -32.18
N ASP A 20 -18.94 -19.66 -32.21
CA ASP A 20 -19.46 -20.64 -33.18
C ASP A 20 -18.65 -21.94 -33.28
N LYS A 21 -18.01 -22.34 -32.18
CA LYS A 21 -17.12 -23.51 -32.11
C LYS A 21 -17.50 -24.43 -30.96
N GLU A 22 -17.33 -25.73 -31.18
CA GLU A 22 -17.47 -26.71 -30.13
C GLU A 22 -16.28 -26.62 -29.16
N VAL A 23 -16.59 -26.44 -27.88
CA VAL A 23 -15.61 -26.29 -26.80
C VAL A 23 -15.93 -27.22 -25.64
N THR A 24 -14.89 -27.72 -24.98
CA THR A 24 -15.03 -28.42 -23.71
C THR A 24 -14.66 -27.48 -22.57
N VAL A 25 -15.50 -27.42 -21.55
CA VAL A 25 -15.30 -26.57 -20.37
C VAL A 25 -15.01 -27.44 -19.14
N GLU A 26 -13.79 -27.38 -18.62
CA GLU A 26 -13.41 -27.98 -17.33
C GLU A 26 -13.72 -26.98 -16.22
N LEU A 27 -14.70 -27.30 -15.38
CA LEU A 27 -15.07 -26.49 -14.21
C LEU A 27 -13.96 -26.57 -13.15
N VAL A 28 -13.42 -25.42 -12.76
CA VAL A 28 -12.41 -25.31 -11.70
C VAL A 28 -13.03 -24.89 -10.38
N GLY A 29 -14.05 -24.02 -10.42
CA GLY A 29 -14.78 -23.60 -9.23
C GLY A 29 -15.74 -22.44 -9.48
N ARG A 30 -16.17 -21.80 -8.39
CA ARG A 30 -17.01 -20.60 -8.42
C ARG A 30 -16.37 -19.51 -7.57
N ASP A 31 -16.46 -18.27 -8.02
CA ASP A 31 -16.00 -17.13 -7.23
C ASP A 31 -17.08 -16.61 -6.27
N ARG A 32 -16.72 -15.60 -5.47
CA ARG A 32 -17.62 -14.93 -4.50
C ARG A 32 -18.83 -14.24 -5.13
N TYR A 33 -18.85 -14.09 -6.46
CA TYR A 33 -19.92 -13.48 -7.22
C TYR A 33 -20.74 -14.55 -7.97
N ALA A 34 -20.61 -15.82 -7.58
CA ALA A 34 -21.26 -16.98 -8.20
C ALA A 34 -20.91 -17.18 -9.69
N ARG A 35 -19.82 -16.58 -10.18
CA ARG A 35 -19.35 -16.79 -11.55
C ARG A 35 -18.54 -18.08 -11.63
N VAL A 36 -18.71 -18.80 -12.74
CA VAL A 36 -17.94 -20.01 -13.03
C VAL A 36 -16.50 -19.64 -13.38
N ILE A 37 -15.55 -20.34 -12.75
CA ILE A 37 -14.15 -20.34 -13.13
C ILE A 37 -13.89 -21.66 -13.85
N ALA A 38 -13.42 -21.58 -15.08
CA ALA A 38 -13.22 -22.75 -15.92
C ALA A 38 -11.99 -22.65 -16.80
N VAL A 39 -11.52 -23.82 -17.25
CA VAL A 39 -10.55 -23.95 -18.33
C VAL A 39 -11.27 -24.43 -19.57
N VAL A 40 -11.08 -23.70 -20.67
CA VAL A 40 -11.73 -23.95 -21.95
C VAL A 40 -10.74 -24.62 -22.88
N TYR A 41 -11.22 -25.67 -23.55
CA TYR A 41 -10.50 -26.43 -24.56
C TYR A 41 -11.27 -26.44 -25.86
N ARG A 42 -10.55 -26.50 -26.98
CA ARG A 42 -11.13 -26.63 -28.32
C ARG A 42 -10.40 -27.73 -29.09
N GLY A 43 -11.12 -28.40 -29.99
CA GLY A 43 -10.62 -29.50 -30.82
C GLY A 43 -10.78 -30.86 -30.15
N TRP A 44 -10.57 -31.93 -30.94
CA TRP A 44 -10.65 -33.31 -30.47
C TRP A 44 -9.29 -34.00 -30.50
N GLY A 45 -9.14 -35.06 -29.69
CA GLY A 45 -8.01 -35.98 -29.73
C GLY A 45 -6.65 -35.28 -29.70
N PRO A 46 -5.72 -35.58 -30.63
CA PRO A 46 -4.37 -34.99 -30.63
C PRO A 46 -4.35 -33.50 -30.99
N PHE A 47 -5.42 -32.96 -31.58
CA PHE A 47 -5.55 -31.55 -31.96
C PHE A 47 -6.25 -30.71 -30.89
N ARG A 48 -6.56 -31.29 -29.73
CA ARG A 48 -7.16 -30.57 -28.60
C ARG A 48 -6.14 -29.61 -27.99
N PHE A 49 -6.53 -28.35 -27.82
CA PHE A 49 -5.70 -27.34 -27.17
C PHE A 49 -6.45 -26.53 -26.11
N ASN A 50 -5.70 -25.90 -25.21
CA ASN A 50 -6.23 -25.09 -24.11
C ASN A 50 -6.30 -23.61 -24.54
N VAL A 51 -7.50 -23.07 -24.65
CA VAL A 51 -7.75 -21.68 -25.10
C VAL A 51 -7.09 -20.67 -24.16
N ASN A 52 -7.14 -20.91 -22.84
CA ASN A 52 -6.55 -20.00 -21.85
C ASN A 52 -5.02 -19.94 -21.99
N ALA A 53 -4.38 -21.08 -22.26
CA ALA A 53 -2.95 -21.16 -22.48
C ALA A 53 -2.53 -20.39 -23.74
N VAL A 54 -3.29 -20.52 -24.83
CA VAL A 54 -3.04 -19.80 -26.09
C VAL A 54 -3.17 -18.29 -25.88
N MET A 55 -4.19 -17.82 -25.15
CA MET A 55 -4.34 -16.41 -24.80
C MET A 55 -3.13 -15.86 -24.01
N LEU A 56 -2.57 -16.66 -23.10
CA LEU A 56 -1.38 -16.30 -22.32
C LEU A 56 -0.13 -16.26 -23.18
N GLU A 57 0.06 -17.25 -24.04
CA GLU A 57 1.24 -17.36 -24.93
C GLU A 57 1.27 -16.26 -25.99
N GLU A 58 0.11 -15.79 -26.46
CA GLU A 58 0.00 -14.62 -27.35
C GLU A 58 0.17 -13.27 -26.64
N GLY A 59 0.29 -13.26 -25.31
CA GLY A 59 0.41 -12.02 -24.54
C GLY A 59 -0.87 -11.19 -24.54
N LEU A 60 -2.03 -11.82 -24.69
CA LEU A 60 -3.36 -11.17 -24.64
C LEU A 60 -4.08 -11.43 -23.31
N ALA A 61 -3.45 -12.14 -22.39
CA ALA A 61 -3.93 -12.40 -21.05
C ALA A 61 -2.78 -12.45 -20.03
N THR A 62 -3.12 -12.37 -18.74
CA THR A 62 -2.17 -12.54 -17.63
C THR A 62 -2.71 -13.52 -16.60
N VAL A 63 -1.80 -14.17 -15.87
CA VAL A 63 -2.20 -15.06 -14.78
C VAL A 63 -2.71 -14.22 -13.61
N TYR A 64 -3.87 -14.56 -13.05
CA TYR A 64 -4.39 -13.89 -11.86
C TYR A 64 -3.65 -14.34 -10.59
N TRP A 65 -3.28 -13.40 -9.73
CA TRP A 65 -2.48 -13.69 -8.52
C TRP A 65 -3.21 -13.44 -7.19
N GLY A 66 -4.55 -13.36 -7.22
CA GLY A 66 -5.32 -13.08 -6.01
C GLY A 66 -5.32 -14.22 -4.98
N ILE A 67 -5.72 -13.88 -3.75
CA ILE A 67 -5.85 -14.82 -2.62
C ILE A 67 -6.84 -15.94 -2.96
N ASN A 68 -7.91 -15.61 -3.68
CA ASN A 68 -8.96 -16.56 -4.08
C ASN A 68 -8.65 -17.21 -5.45
N ARG A 69 -7.37 -17.40 -5.79
CA ARG A 69 -7.03 -18.02 -7.07
C ARG A 69 -7.50 -19.48 -7.10
N GLN A 70 -8.24 -19.84 -8.13
CA GLN A 70 -8.71 -21.19 -8.36
C GLN A 70 -8.18 -21.63 -9.70
N PHE A 71 -6.95 -22.16 -9.71
CA PHE A 71 -6.29 -22.67 -10.92
C PHE A 71 -5.98 -24.17 -10.85
N GLY A 72 -6.18 -24.80 -9.68
CA GLY A 72 -5.88 -26.21 -9.46
C GLY A 72 -4.51 -26.60 -10.03
N ARG A 73 -4.51 -27.68 -10.83
CA ARG A 73 -3.33 -28.22 -11.54
C ARG A 73 -2.77 -27.32 -12.65
N HIS A 74 -3.52 -26.34 -13.14
CA HIS A 74 -3.18 -25.55 -14.32
C HIS A 74 -2.24 -24.39 -14.04
N PHE A 75 -2.03 -24.03 -12.77
CA PHE A 75 -1.27 -22.84 -12.37
C PHE A 75 0.15 -22.81 -12.94
N HIS A 76 0.90 -23.90 -12.80
CA HIS A 76 2.28 -23.98 -13.29
C HIS A 76 2.35 -23.93 -14.82
N TYR A 77 1.36 -24.53 -15.49
CA TYR A 77 1.26 -24.49 -16.95
C TYR A 77 1.01 -23.07 -17.44
N PHE A 78 0.03 -22.36 -16.87
CA PHE A 78 -0.29 -20.98 -17.24
C PHE A 78 0.87 -20.01 -16.95
N LYS A 79 1.56 -20.16 -15.82
CA LYS A 79 2.80 -19.40 -15.56
C LYS A 79 3.83 -19.57 -16.66
N ARG A 80 4.00 -20.81 -17.14
CA ARG A 80 4.99 -21.12 -18.18
C ARG A 80 4.63 -20.44 -19.51
N MET A 81 3.34 -20.45 -19.88
CA MET A 81 2.87 -19.79 -21.11
C MET A 81 3.02 -18.26 -21.01
N GLU A 82 2.63 -17.67 -19.88
CA GLU A 82 2.81 -16.23 -19.63
C GLU A 82 4.30 -15.83 -19.70
N ARG A 83 5.19 -16.65 -19.13
CA ARG A 83 6.63 -16.40 -19.17
C ARG A 83 7.17 -16.39 -20.61
N ARG A 84 6.74 -17.34 -21.45
CA ARG A 84 7.14 -17.37 -22.87
C ARG A 84 6.71 -16.10 -23.60
N ALA A 85 5.49 -15.63 -23.36
CA ALA A 85 4.99 -14.40 -23.97
C ALA A 85 5.79 -13.16 -23.52
N ARG A 86 6.20 -13.14 -22.24
CA ARG A 86 7.08 -12.08 -21.68
C ARG A 86 8.46 -12.08 -22.31
N GLU A 87 9.10 -13.25 -22.38
CA GLU A 87 10.43 -13.43 -22.97
C GLU A 87 10.43 -13.07 -24.46
N ALA A 88 9.33 -13.39 -25.17
CA ALA A 88 9.14 -13.04 -26.57
C ALA A 88 8.65 -11.59 -26.79
N GLY A 89 8.43 -10.79 -25.74
CA GLY A 89 7.95 -9.42 -25.84
C GLY A 89 6.64 -9.29 -26.62
N ARG A 90 5.69 -10.22 -26.44
CA ARG A 90 4.43 -10.24 -27.20
C ARG A 90 3.37 -9.31 -26.63
N LYS A 91 2.74 -8.51 -27.50
CA LYS A 91 1.53 -7.71 -27.22
C LYS A 91 1.66 -6.92 -25.91
N ILE A 92 0.88 -7.24 -24.86
CA ILE A 92 0.96 -6.49 -23.59
C ILE A 92 2.41 -6.44 -23.06
N TRP A 93 3.23 -7.45 -23.35
CA TRP A 93 4.62 -7.52 -22.91
C TRP A 93 5.61 -6.76 -23.79
N SER A 94 5.21 -6.25 -24.96
CA SER A 94 6.05 -5.38 -25.79
C SER A 94 6.07 -3.93 -25.30
N MET A 95 5.14 -3.57 -24.40
CA MET A 95 4.98 -2.19 -23.95
C MET A 95 5.96 -1.83 -22.83
N PRO A 96 6.59 -0.64 -22.89
CA PRO A 96 7.59 -0.22 -21.91
C PRO A 96 7.01 0.02 -20.50
N ARG A 97 5.71 0.32 -20.39
CA ARG A 97 5.03 0.56 -19.10
C ARG A 97 3.71 -0.19 -19.05
N THR A 98 3.81 -1.49 -18.86
CA THR A 98 2.65 -2.38 -18.75
C THR A 98 2.10 -2.34 -17.32
N GLU A 99 1.11 -1.49 -17.07
CA GLU A 99 0.37 -1.52 -15.80
C GLU A 99 -0.64 -2.67 -15.84
N LEU A 100 -0.31 -3.78 -15.19
CA LEU A 100 -1.25 -4.88 -15.02
C LEU A 100 -2.30 -4.52 -13.97
N PRO A 101 -3.50 -5.14 -14.00
CA PRO A 101 -4.50 -4.96 -12.94
C PRO A 101 -3.94 -5.23 -11.53
N ARG A 102 -2.97 -6.15 -11.42
CA ARG A 102 -2.24 -6.41 -10.18
C ARG A 102 -1.41 -5.21 -9.73
N ASP A 103 -0.69 -4.58 -10.64
CA ASP A 103 0.19 -3.45 -10.33
C ASP A 103 -0.63 -2.24 -9.89
N TYR A 104 -1.74 -1.99 -10.58
CA TYR A 104 -2.72 -0.98 -10.18
C TYR A 104 -3.29 -1.24 -8.78
N LYS A 105 -3.72 -2.47 -8.49
CA LYS A 105 -4.25 -2.80 -7.16
C LYS A 105 -3.17 -2.66 -6.07
N ARG A 106 -1.92 -3.01 -6.37
CA ARG A 106 -0.80 -2.91 -5.44
C ARG A 106 -0.46 -1.44 -5.15
N SER A 107 -0.45 -0.58 -6.16
CA SER A 107 -0.14 0.85 -5.99
C SER A 107 -1.20 1.54 -5.11
N LEU A 108 -2.48 1.23 -5.30
CA LEU A 108 -3.57 1.73 -4.44
C LEU A 108 -3.37 1.35 -2.97
N LEU A 109 -3.11 0.07 -2.69
CA LEU A 109 -2.88 -0.40 -1.32
C LEU A 109 -1.66 0.26 -0.68
N GLN A 110 -0.60 0.50 -1.45
CA GLN A 110 0.60 1.19 -0.97
C GLN A 110 0.34 2.67 -0.67
N ALA A 111 -0.41 3.36 -1.53
CA ALA A 111 -0.80 4.75 -1.32
C ALA A 111 -1.64 4.91 -0.05
N GLU A 112 -2.64 4.03 0.15
CA GLU A 112 -3.46 4.01 1.37
C GLU A 112 -2.60 3.75 2.64
N ALA A 113 -1.65 2.81 2.56
CA ALA A 113 -0.77 2.51 3.67
C ALA A 113 0.18 3.68 4.00
N ALA A 114 0.70 4.37 2.99
CA ALA A 114 1.53 5.56 3.17
C ALA A 114 0.75 6.70 3.83
N GLN A 115 -0.46 6.99 3.35
CA GLN A 115 -1.34 7.98 3.97
C GLN A 115 -1.64 7.65 5.44
N ARG A 116 -1.95 6.39 5.76
CA ARG A 116 -2.16 5.96 7.15
C ARG A 116 -0.94 6.17 8.04
N LYS A 117 0.28 6.00 7.51
CA LYS A 117 1.52 6.27 8.27
C LYS A 117 1.70 7.77 8.52
N LEU A 118 1.45 8.60 7.53
CA LEU A 118 1.53 10.06 7.65
C LEU A 118 0.55 10.58 8.70
N VAL A 119 -0.73 10.19 8.63
CA VAL A 119 -1.75 10.58 9.61
C VAL A 119 -1.36 10.14 11.04
N LYS A 120 -0.78 8.94 11.20
CA LYS A 120 -0.31 8.48 12.51
C LYS A 120 0.91 9.27 13.02
N ALA A 121 1.83 9.66 12.12
CA ALA A 121 2.99 10.46 12.47
C ALA A 121 2.57 11.87 12.93
N GLU A 122 1.69 12.53 12.18
CA GLU A 122 1.12 13.84 12.53
C GLU A 122 0.38 13.79 13.87
N ALA A 123 -0.41 12.74 14.11
CA ALA A 123 -1.11 12.56 15.39
C ALA A 123 -0.14 12.34 16.57
N LYS A 124 1.01 11.69 16.32
CA LYS A 124 2.04 11.46 17.34
C LYS A 124 2.80 12.77 17.65
N GLU A 125 3.08 13.57 16.64
CA GLU A 125 3.73 14.88 16.77
C GLU A 125 2.83 15.86 17.54
N LYS A 126 1.55 15.98 17.17
CA LYS A 126 0.58 16.79 17.91
C LYS A 126 0.50 16.40 19.39
N LYS A 127 0.44 15.10 19.69
CA LYS A 127 0.47 14.61 21.08
C LYS A 127 1.79 14.89 21.81
N ALA A 128 2.92 14.89 21.10
CA ALA A 128 4.20 15.23 21.68
C ALA A 128 4.28 16.73 22.01
N ASP A 129 3.76 17.59 21.14
CA ASP A 129 3.71 19.03 21.34
C ASP A 129 2.71 19.44 22.43
N GLU A 130 1.55 18.78 22.52
CA GLU A 130 0.62 18.93 23.65
C GLU A 130 1.29 18.53 24.98
N ARG A 131 2.07 17.44 25.00
CA ARG A 131 2.81 17.03 26.20
C ARG A 131 3.94 17.99 26.54
N ARG A 132 4.61 18.57 25.55
CA ARG A 132 5.68 19.58 25.74
C ARG A 132 5.12 20.89 26.27
N THR A 133 4.02 21.37 25.71
CA THR A 133 3.31 22.59 26.16
C THR A 133 2.72 22.40 27.57
N SER A 134 2.13 21.25 27.86
CA SER A 134 1.64 20.91 29.21
C SER A 134 2.77 20.87 30.26
N LYS A 135 3.93 20.27 29.95
CA LYS A 135 5.11 20.28 30.83
C LYS A 135 5.68 21.68 31.04
N LYS A 136 5.70 22.52 30.01
CA LYS A 136 6.18 23.90 30.10
C LYS A 136 5.29 24.74 31.02
N ASN A 137 3.97 24.66 30.84
CA ASN A 137 3.00 25.36 31.68
C ASN A 137 3.06 24.91 33.15
N HIS A 138 3.30 23.62 33.41
CA HIS A 138 3.49 23.12 34.78
C HIS A 138 4.78 23.64 35.45
N ARG A 139 5.85 23.84 34.66
CA ARG A 139 7.13 24.35 35.16
C ARG A 139 7.08 25.85 35.44
N ASP A 140 6.40 26.60 34.58
CA ASP A 140 6.25 28.06 34.71
C ASP A 140 5.21 28.44 35.79
N GLY A 141 4.25 27.55 36.10
CA GLY A 141 3.30 27.69 37.21
C GLY A 141 3.88 27.39 38.61
N GLN A 142 5.09 26.83 38.72
CA GLN A 142 5.82 26.68 39.98
C GLN A 142 6.76 27.88 40.22
N THR A 143 6.19 29.08 40.37
CA THR A 143 6.95 30.24 40.88
C THR A 143 7.30 30.02 42.35
N ARG A 144 8.60 30.07 42.67
CA ARG A 144 9.18 29.96 44.03
C ARG A 144 8.48 30.92 45.02
N PRO A 145 8.13 30.48 46.25
CA PRO A 145 7.69 31.41 47.28
C PRO A 145 8.86 32.35 47.64
N GLN A 146 8.61 33.67 47.59
CA GLN A 146 9.59 34.69 47.99
C GLN A 146 9.92 34.53 49.48
N LYS A 147 11.17 34.16 49.80
CA LYS A 147 11.69 34.24 51.16
C LYS A 147 11.84 35.71 51.57
N HIS A 148 10.89 36.23 52.34
CA HIS A 148 11.06 37.51 53.04
C HIS A 148 12.17 37.40 54.09
N ARG A 149 13.31 38.03 53.79
CA ARG A 149 14.49 38.08 54.64
C ARG A 149 14.28 39.17 55.71
N ARG A 150 13.98 38.78 56.95
CA ARG A 150 13.95 39.70 58.10
C ARG A 150 15.36 40.22 58.38
N ARG A 151 15.57 41.54 58.30
CA ARG A 151 16.80 42.21 58.78
C ARG A 151 16.62 42.59 60.25
N SER A 152 17.46 42.05 61.11
CA SER A 152 17.64 42.44 62.51
C SER A 152 18.38 43.79 62.60
N VAL A 153 17.83 44.72 63.38
CA VAL A 153 18.45 46.02 63.69
C VAL A 153 19.37 45.85 64.90
N SER A 154 20.67 46.12 64.74
CA SER A 154 21.64 46.17 65.84
C SER A 154 21.86 47.63 66.29
N LYS A 155 21.52 47.93 67.54
CA LYS A 155 21.88 49.17 68.24
C LYS A 155 23.39 49.22 68.49
N SER A 156 24.03 50.36 68.22
CA SER A 156 25.40 50.67 68.65
C SER A 156 25.42 52.06 69.27
N SER A 157 25.47 52.10 70.60
CA SER A 157 25.77 53.26 71.44
C SER A 157 27.28 53.48 71.51
N ARG A 158 27.79 54.70 71.28
CA ARG A 158 29.14 55.08 71.73
C ARG A 158 29.24 56.55 72.14
N GLN A 159 29.34 56.69 73.45
CA GLN A 159 29.81 57.74 74.35
C GLN A 159 30.57 58.96 73.78
N GLU A 160 30.16 60.11 74.31
CA GLU A 160 30.80 61.43 74.30
C GLU A 160 32.17 61.44 75.02
N ARG A 161 33.02 62.39 74.63
CA ARG A 161 34.25 62.78 75.34
C ARG A 161 34.14 64.27 75.73
N PRO A 162 34.56 64.68 76.94
CA PRO A 162 34.60 66.09 77.33
C PRO A 162 35.92 66.79 76.92
N PRO A 163 35.95 68.14 76.86
CA PRO A 163 37.07 68.92 76.33
C PRO A 163 38.17 69.17 77.38
N ARG A 164 39.41 69.36 76.90
CA ARG A 164 40.55 69.88 77.69
C ARG A 164 40.85 71.32 77.29
N SER A 165 40.93 72.16 78.31
CA SER A 165 41.40 73.54 78.34
C SER A 165 42.93 73.66 78.29
N VAL A 166 43.44 74.66 77.58
CA VAL A 166 44.61 75.49 77.94
C VAL A 166 44.30 76.90 77.49
#